data_AF-A0A6A0IGF3-F1
#
_entry.id   AF-A0A6A0IGF3-F1
#
_cell.length_a   1.000
_cell.length_b   1.000
_cell.length_c   1.000
_cell.angle_alpha   90.00
_cell.angle_beta   90.00
_cell.angle_gamma   90.00
#
_symmetry.space_group_name_H-M   'P 1'
#
loop_
_entity.id
_entity.type
_entity.pdbx_description
1 polymer ?
#
loop_
_entity_poly.entity_id
_entity_poly.type
_entity_poly.pdbx_seq_one_letter_code
_entity_poly.pdbx_strand_id
1 'polypeptide(L)'
;MPFPVPLFRLVETMEVEAELGGEELWIRVELFRDVDRPDQYRCRTWKAGAYDLLSPEEVDQDTGERAASTEAVLVPWQLPGGMVTDEPFYASSKEAAVEAILADLDAALTRLKLLSQAEEASLDPAGSSLWPPKGG
;
A
#
# COMPACT_ATOMS: atom_id res chain seq x y z
N MET A 1 -20.95 -2.36 -29.48
CA MET A 1 -21.37 -0.99 -29.12
C MET A 1 -20.51 -0.59 -27.94
N PRO A 2 -19.78 0.53 -28.00
CA PRO A 2 -18.99 0.99 -26.86
C PRO A 2 -19.91 1.34 -25.69
N PHE A 3 -19.43 1.17 -24.47
CA PHE A 3 -20.18 1.57 -23.28
C PHE A 3 -20.23 3.11 -23.18
N PRO A 4 -21.30 3.69 -22.60
CA PRO A 4 -21.40 5.15 -22.44
C PRO A 4 -20.37 5.72 -21.44
N VAL A 5 -19.69 4.86 -20.68
CA VAL A 5 -18.59 5.17 -19.76
C VAL A 5 -17.48 4.11 -19.94
N PRO A 6 -16.20 4.46 -19.74
CA PRO A 6 -15.11 3.49 -19.82
C PRO A 6 -15.33 2.32 -18.87
N LEU A 7 -15.48 1.12 -19.42
CA LEU A 7 -15.67 -0.11 -18.66
C LEU A 7 -14.34 -0.87 -18.60
N PHE A 8 -13.89 -1.17 -17.39
CA PHE A 8 -12.67 -1.94 -17.17
C PHE A 8 -13.00 -3.28 -16.54
N ARG A 9 -12.39 -4.35 -17.06
CA ARG A 9 -12.50 -5.72 -16.55
C ARG A 9 -11.24 -6.09 -15.78
N LEU A 10 -11.39 -6.75 -14.62
CA LEU A 10 -10.26 -7.36 -13.90
C LEU A 10 -9.63 -8.46 -14.77
N VAL A 11 -8.33 -8.36 -15.03
CA VAL A 11 -7.59 -9.29 -15.88
C VAL A 11 -6.47 -10.03 -15.15
N GLU A 12 -6.00 -9.51 -14.01
CA GLU A 12 -4.97 -10.15 -13.19
C GLU A 12 -5.11 -9.70 -11.73
N THR A 13 -4.73 -10.58 -10.81
CA THR A 13 -4.52 -10.24 -9.40
C THR A 13 -3.16 -10.73 -8.98
N MET A 14 -2.34 -9.84 -8.44
CA MET A 14 -1.00 -10.13 -7.97
C MET A 14 -0.97 -9.93 -6.46
N GLU A 15 -0.38 -10.89 -5.76
CA GLU A 15 -0.08 -10.76 -4.34
C GLU A 15 1.44 -10.69 -4.19
N VAL A 16 1.90 -9.66 -3.50
CA VAL A 16 3.30 -9.33 -3.32
C VAL A 16 3.57 -9.28 -1.83
N GLU A 17 4.56 -10.05 -1.40
CA GLU A 17 5.13 -9.96 -0.06
C GLU A 17 6.40 -9.13 -0.17
N ALA A 18 6.53 -8.13 0.69
CA ALA A 18 7.70 -7.27 0.77
C ALA A 18 8.11 -7.07 2.23
N GLU A 19 9.37 -6.73 2.47
CA GLU A 19 9.86 -6.38 3.80
C GLU A 19 10.28 -4.91 3.82
N LEU A 20 9.73 -4.14 4.77
CA LEU A 20 10.03 -2.71 4.93
C LEU A 20 10.30 -2.42 6.40
N GLY A 21 11.53 -2.02 6.73
CA GLY A 21 11.89 -1.69 8.12
C GLY A 21 11.77 -2.86 9.11
N GLY A 22 11.88 -4.10 8.64
CA GLY A 22 11.68 -5.31 9.44
C GLY A 22 10.21 -5.71 9.62
N GLU A 23 9.27 -4.97 9.01
CA GLU A 23 7.86 -5.37 8.93
C GLU A 23 7.56 -6.07 7.60
N GLU A 24 6.84 -7.18 7.66
CA GLU A 24 6.28 -7.84 6.48
C GLU A 24 5.05 -7.06 5.99
N LEU A 25 5.08 -6.69 4.71
CA LEU A 25 4.00 -6.04 3.99
C LEU A 25 3.40 -7.03 3.00
N TRP A 26 2.11 -7.32 3.18
CA TRP A 26 1.32 -8.03 2.19
C TRP A 26 0.52 -7.05 1.34
N ILE A 27 0.79 -7.05 0.05
CA ILE A 27 0.28 -6.08 -0.92
C ILE A 27 -0.48 -6.85 -1.99
N ARG A 28 -1.72 -6.46 -2.28
CA ARG A 28 -2.47 -6.97 -3.42
C ARG A 28 -2.57 -5.90 -4.49
N VAL A 29 -2.32 -6.26 -5.74
CA VAL A 29 -2.56 -5.41 -6.89
C VAL A 29 -3.58 -6.05 -7.81
N GLU A 30 -4.63 -5.30 -8.12
CA GLU A 30 -5.67 -5.70 -9.07
C GLU A 30 -5.47 -4.93 -10.38
N LEU A 31 -5.22 -5.65 -11.47
CA LEU A 31 -5.03 -5.07 -12.80
C LEU A 31 -6.33 -5.17 -13.60
N PHE A 32 -6.78 -4.03 -14.11
CA PHE A 32 -7.94 -3.96 -14.97
C PHE A 32 -7.57 -3.48 -16.37
N ARG A 33 -8.27 -3.99 -17.37
CA ARG A 33 -8.11 -3.63 -18.79
C ARG A 33 -9.38 -2.99 -19.32
N ASP A 34 -9.25 -1.91 -20.10
CA ASP A 34 -10.39 -1.30 -20.79
C ASP A 34 -10.96 -2.30 -21.81
N VAL A 35 -12.28 -2.47 -21.79
CA VAL A 35 -13.00 -3.40 -22.66
C VAL A 35 -13.03 -2.93 -24.11
N ASP A 36 -13.04 -1.61 -24.34
CA ASP A 36 -13.08 -0.99 -25.66
C ASP A 36 -11.66 -0.62 -26.15
N ARG A 37 -10.68 -0.45 -25.24
CA ARG A 37 -9.28 -0.12 -25.55
C ARG A 37 -8.30 -1.16 -24.99
N PRO A 38 -7.97 -2.22 -25.74
CA PRO A 38 -7.21 -3.35 -25.21
C PRO A 38 -5.75 -3.01 -24.81
N ASP A 39 -5.22 -1.87 -25.17
CA ASP A 39 -3.89 -1.39 -24.79
C ASP A 39 -3.92 -0.49 -23.53
N GLN A 40 -5.11 -0.19 -23.00
CA GLN A 40 -5.31 0.67 -21.85
C GLN A 40 -5.64 -0.15 -20.59
N TYR A 41 -4.92 0.15 -19.51
CA TYR A 41 -4.98 -0.54 -18.23
C TYR A 41 -5.11 0.46 -17.09
N ARG A 42 -5.55 -0.02 -15.93
CA ARG A 42 -5.52 0.70 -14.65
C ARG A 42 -5.31 -0.29 -13.52
N CYS A 43 -4.79 0.14 -12.38
CA CYS A 43 -4.60 -0.75 -11.25
C CYS A 43 -5.12 -0.18 -9.92
N ARG A 44 -5.43 -1.10 -9.00
CA ARG A 44 -5.71 -0.78 -7.60
C ARG A 44 -4.72 -1.52 -6.73
N THR A 45 -4.16 -0.79 -5.77
CA THR A 45 -3.22 -1.34 -4.79
C THR A 45 -3.89 -1.39 -3.43
N TRP A 46 -3.72 -2.51 -2.75
CA TRP A 46 -4.27 -2.79 -1.43
C TRP A 46 -3.13 -3.20 -0.52
N LYS A 47 -3.18 -2.75 0.74
CA LYS A 47 -2.31 -3.24 1.81
C LYS A 47 -3.16 -4.08 2.75
N ALA A 48 -2.67 -5.26 3.14
CA ALA A 48 -3.28 -6.00 4.23
C ALA A 48 -2.89 -5.38 5.58
N GLY A 49 -3.86 -5.25 6.48
CA GLY A 49 -3.61 -4.89 7.87
C GLY A 49 -4.49 -5.73 8.80
N ALA A 50 -4.03 -5.93 10.04
CA ALA A 50 -4.83 -6.52 11.09
C ALA A 50 -5.62 -5.40 11.78
N TYR A 51 -6.95 -5.51 11.79
CA TYR A 51 -7.83 -4.51 12.39
C TYR A 51 -8.78 -5.18 13.35
N ASP A 52 -9.01 -4.54 14.50
CA ASP A 52 -10.04 -4.93 15.44
C ASP A 52 -11.40 -4.46 14.92
N LEU A 53 -12.21 -5.43 14.51
CA LEU A 53 -13.57 -5.20 14.05
C LEU A 53 -14.52 -5.46 15.21
N LEU A 54 -15.41 -4.48 15.47
CA LEU A 54 -16.44 -4.62 16.48
C LEU A 54 -17.65 -5.35 15.92
N SER A 55 -18.03 -6.45 16.56
CA SER A 55 -19.24 -7.18 16.24
C SER A 55 -20.47 -6.30 16.51
N PRO A 56 -21.37 -6.12 15.53
CA PRO A 56 -22.62 -5.40 15.77
C PRO A 56 -23.64 -6.22 16.57
N GLU A 57 -23.46 -7.54 16.65
CA GLU A 57 -24.42 -8.48 17.24
C GLU A 57 -24.01 -8.94 18.65
N GLU A 58 -22.71 -8.94 18.95
CA GLU A 58 -22.16 -9.43 20.21
C GLU A 58 -21.78 -8.26 21.11
N VAL A 59 -22.60 -8.04 22.14
CA VAL A 59 -22.34 -7.09 23.22
C VAL A 59 -22.12 -7.89 24.49
N ASP A 60 -20.98 -7.65 25.15
CA ASP A 60 -20.70 -8.17 26.48
C ASP A 60 -21.75 -7.62 27.47
N GLN A 61 -22.46 -8.52 28.16
CA GLN A 61 -23.59 -8.14 29.02
C GLN A 61 -23.14 -7.51 30.35
N ASP A 62 -21.88 -7.69 30.75
CA ASP A 62 -21.33 -7.17 32.00
C ASP A 62 -20.68 -5.80 31.79
N THR A 63 -20.01 -5.58 30.66
CA THR A 63 -19.33 -4.31 30.35
C THR A 63 -20.16 -3.39 29.43
N GLY A 64 -21.11 -3.96 28.67
CA GLY A 64 -21.84 -3.24 27.63
C GLY A 64 -20.99 -2.93 26.39
N GLU A 65 -19.77 -3.44 26.32
CA GLU A 65 -18.85 -3.24 25.19
C GLU A 65 -19.15 -4.25 24.07
N ARG A 66 -18.86 -3.88 22.83
CA ARG A 66 -18.96 -4.80 21.71
C ARG A 66 -17.78 -5.76 21.70
N ALA A 67 -18.03 -7.03 21.40
CA ALA A 67 -16.97 -7.99 21.17
C ALA A 67 -16.11 -7.53 19.98
N ALA A 68 -14.80 -7.67 20.11
CA ALA A 68 -13.84 -7.33 19.07
C ALA A 68 -13.19 -8.62 18.53
N SER A 69 -13.07 -8.72 17.20
CA SER A 69 -12.26 -9.73 16.52
C SER A 69 -11.16 -9.03 15.73
N THR A 70 -9.92 -9.52 15.85
CA THR A 70 -8.83 -9.07 14.98
C THR A 70 -8.92 -9.81 13.66
N GLU A 71 -9.13 -9.08 12.56
CA GLU A 71 -9.26 -9.63 11.22
C GLU A 71 -8.24 -9.02 10.24
N ALA A 72 -7.81 -9.83 9.27
CA ALA A 72 -7.00 -9.36 8.16
C ALA A 72 -7.89 -8.67 7.12
N VAL A 73 -7.71 -7.36 6.94
CA VAL A 73 -8.50 -6.54 6.02
C VAL A 73 -7.59 -5.93 4.96
N LEU A 74 -8.04 -5.93 3.70
CA LEU A 74 -7.41 -5.20 2.61
C LEU A 74 -7.89 -3.75 2.61
N VAL A 75 -6.98 -2.82 2.86
CA VAL A 75 -7.25 -1.39 2.80
C VAL A 75 -6.69 -0.80 1.51
N PRO A 76 -7.43 0.08 0.80
CA PRO A 76 -6.89 0.80 -0.34
C PRO A 76 -5.61 1.52 0.07
N TRP A 77 -4.53 1.32 -0.70
CA TRP A 77 -3.23 1.86 -0.33
C TRP A 77 -2.69 2.82 -1.40
N GLN A 78 -2.63 4.10 -1.01
CA GLN A 78 -2.10 5.20 -1.81
C GLN A 78 -0.59 5.29 -1.62
N LEU A 79 0.17 4.78 -2.58
CA LEU A 79 1.62 4.81 -2.55
C LEU A 79 2.18 6.15 -3.08
N PRO A 80 3.16 6.76 -2.39
CA PRO A 80 3.79 8.00 -2.85
C PRO A 80 4.46 7.83 -4.21
N GLY A 81 3.95 8.54 -5.22
CA GLY A 81 4.42 8.42 -6.60
C GLY A 81 3.39 7.86 -7.58
N GLY A 82 2.15 7.57 -7.15
CA GLY A 82 1.01 7.47 -8.07
C GLY A 82 0.46 6.06 -8.34
N MET A 83 0.85 5.05 -7.57
CA MET A 83 0.43 3.65 -7.80
C MET A 83 -1.06 3.35 -7.50
N VAL A 84 -1.85 4.33 -7.06
CA VAL A 84 -3.31 4.25 -7.18
C VAL A 84 -3.71 4.99 -8.44
N THR A 85 -3.67 4.24 -9.52
CA THR A 85 -4.01 4.75 -10.84
C THR A 85 -5.49 4.45 -11.08
N ASP A 86 -6.38 5.24 -10.46
CA ASP A 86 -7.71 5.39 -11.07
C ASP A 86 -7.57 5.96 -12.50
N GLU A 87 -6.44 6.63 -12.78
CA GLU A 87 -6.02 7.09 -14.10
C GLU A 87 -5.51 5.93 -14.97
N PRO A 88 -6.02 5.77 -16.21
CA PRO A 88 -5.54 4.72 -17.09
C PRO A 88 -4.12 4.99 -17.64
N PHE A 89 -3.35 3.93 -17.83
CA PHE A 89 -2.05 3.93 -18.51
C PHE A 89 -2.06 2.98 -19.71
N TYR A 90 -1.05 3.10 -20.59
CA TYR A 90 -0.92 2.29 -21.79
C TYR A 90 0.18 1.23 -21.64
N ALA A 91 -0.11 0.01 -22.10
CA ALA A 91 0.87 -1.07 -22.18
C ALA A 91 0.61 -1.95 -23.41
N SER A 92 1.68 -2.51 -23.98
CA SER A 92 1.61 -3.34 -25.20
C SER A 92 0.97 -4.71 -24.96
N SER A 93 1.01 -5.21 -23.73
CA SER A 93 0.38 -6.46 -23.31
C SER A 93 0.03 -6.43 -21.82
N LYS A 94 -0.65 -7.48 -21.36
CA LYS A 94 -0.93 -7.67 -19.92
C LYS A 94 0.39 -7.84 -19.16
N GLU A 95 1.32 -8.61 -19.71
CA GLU A 95 2.63 -8.88 -19.12
C GLU A 95 3.44 -7.58 -19.00
N ALA A 96 3.44 -6.73 -20.03
CA ALA A 96 4.07 -5.41 -19.96
C ALA A 96 3.42 -4.49 -18.92
N ALA A 97 2.09 -4.57 -18.75
CA ALA A 97 1.39 -3.83 -17.70
C ALA A 97 1.77 -4.31 -16.29
N VAL A 98 1.91 -5.63 -16.11
CA VAL A 98 2.38 -6.24 -14.86
C VAL A 98 3.82 -5.80 -14.53
N GLU A 99 4.73 -5.87 -15.51
CA GLU A 99 6.12 -5.43 -15.32
C GLU A 99 6.21 -3.95 -14.94
N ALA A 100 5.44 -3.08 -15.59
CA ALA A 100 5.38 -1.66 -15.26
C ALA A 100 4.90 -1.43 -13.81
N ILE A 101 3.85 -2.14 -13.40
CA ILE A 101 3.32 -2.06 -12.03
C ILE A 101 4.36 -2.53 -11.00
N LEU A 102 5.04 -3.65 -11.24
CA LEU A 102 6.04 -4.16 -10.30
C LEU A 102 7.24 -3.22 -10.19
N ALA A 103 7.66 -2.60 -11.30
CA ALA A 103 8.71 -1.59 -11.29
C ALA A 103 8.31 -0.33 -10.49
N ASP A 104 7.06 0.14 -10.68
CA ASP A 104 6.54 1.28 -9.92
C ASP A 104 6.36 0.95 -8.43
N LEU A 105 5.96 -0.28 -8.10
CA LEU A 105 5.86 -0.76 -6.73
C LEU A 105 7.24 -0.77 -6.04
N ASP A 106 8.26 -1.33 -6.70
CA ASP A 106 9.63 -1.35 -6.18
C ASP A 106 10.16 0.07 -5.92
N ALA A 107 9.95 0.99 -6.86
CA ALA A 107 10.32 2.38 -6.71
C ALA A 107 9.59 3.07 -5.53
N ALA A 108 8.30 2.77 -5.35
CA ALA A 108 7.51 3.31 -4.25
C ALA A 108 7.96 2.77 -2.88
N LEU A 109 8.19 1.45 -2.78
CA LEU A 109 8.69 0.82 -1.55
C LEU A 109 10.09 1.33 -1.19
N THR A 110 10.96 1.51 -2.19
CA THR A 110 12.29 2.11 -1.99
C THR A 110 12.18 3.53 -1.45
N ARG A 111 11.28 4.36 -2.00
CA ARG A 111 11.04 5.72 -1.50
C ARG A 111 10.53 5.71 -0.06
N LEU A 112 9.59 4.83 0.27
CA LEU A 112 9.09 4.68 1.64
C LEU A 112 10.20 4.31 2.62
N LYS A 113 11.09 3.37 2.23
CA LYS A 113 12.24 2.97 3.04
C LYS A 113 13.18 4.14 3.33
N LEU A 114 13.46 4.96 2.32
CA LEU A 114 14.31 6.14 2.48
C LEU A 114 13.66 7.19 3.39
N LEU A 115 12.34 7.37 3.29
CA LEU A 115 11.61 8.31 4.15
C LEU A 115 11.59 7.84 5.60
N SER A 116 11.36 6.55 5.86
CA SER A 116 11.37 6.02 7.23
C SER A 116 12.75 6.15 7.89
N GLN A 117 13.82 5.88 7.13
CA GLN A 117 15.20 6.06 7.60
C GLN A 117 15.54 7.53 7.88
N ALA A 118 15.02 8.46 7.07
CA ALA A 118 15.24 9.89 7.28
C ALA A 118 14.48 10.38 8.53
N GLU A 119 13.29 9.88 8.79
CA GLU A 119 12.51 10.18 10.00
C GLU A 119 13.24 9.67 11.25
N GLU A 120 13.70 8.41 11.25
CA GLU A 120 14.49 7.83 12.33
C GLU A 120 15.78 8.64 12.59
N ALA A 121 16.52 9.03 11.55
CA ALA A 121 17.72 9.86 11.69
C ALA A 121 17.43 11.28 12.21
N SER A 122 16.22 11.80 11.99
CA SER A 122 15.79 13.11 12.51
C SER A 122 15.37 13.06 13.98
N LEU A 123 14.94 11.88 14.46
CA LEU A 123 14.53 11.64 15.84
C LEU A 123 15.72 11.40 16.79
N ASP A 124 16.95 11.31 16.26
CA ASP A 124 18.17 11.12 17.04
C ASP A 124 19.10 12.36 17.03
N PRO A 125 18.77 13.46 17.74
CA PRO A 125 19.66 14.61 17.90
C PRO A 125 20.77 14.38 18.95
N ALA A 126 20.85 13.20 19.58
CA ALA A 126 21.75 12.93 20.70
C ALA A 126 23.14 12.41 20.26
N GLY A 127 23.73 13.09 19.28
CA GLY A 127 25.09 12.84 18.79
C GLY A 127 26.03 14.02 18.99
N SER A 128 25.95 14.79 20.08
CA SER A 128 26.99 15.74 20.51
C SER A 128 26.79 16.22 21.95
N SER A 129 27.07 15.34 22.92
CA SER A 129 27.49 15.81 24.24
C SER A 129 28.94 16.31 24.12
N LEU A 130 29.10 17.57 23.72
CA LEU A 130 30.36 18.32 23.78
C LEU A 130 30.28 19.28 24.98
N TRP A 131 30.39 18.71 26.17
CA TRP A 131 30.75 19.45 27.38
C TRP A 131 32.28 19.54 27.42
N PRO A 132 32.92 20.73 27.55
CA PRO A 132 34.36 20.79 27.68
C PRO A 132 34.78 20.35 29.09
N PRO A 133 36.02 19.84 29.28
CA PRO A 133 36.55 19.60 30.61
C PRO A 133 36.76 20.95 31.30
N LYS A 134 36.22 21.12 32.52
CA LYS A 134 36.65 22.23 33.38
C LYS A 134 38.04 21.89 33.91
N GLY A 135 39.06 22.58 33.40
CA GLY A 135 40.31 22.76 34.10
C GLY A 135 40.10 23.65 35.33
N GLY A 136 40.83 23.33 36.41
CA GLY A 136 40.84 24.02 37.70
C GLY A 136 41.43 23.13 38.77
#